data_AF-A0A6V7LKR5-F1
#
_entry.id   AF-A0A6V7LKR5-F1
#
_cell.length_a   1.000
_cell.length_b   1.000
_cell.length_c   1.000
_cell.angle_alpha   90.00
_cell.angle_beta   90.00
_cell.angle_gamma   90.00
#
_symmetry.space_group_name_H-M   'P 1'
#
loop_
_entity.id
_entity.type
_entity.pdbx_description
1 polymer ?
#
loop_
_entity_poly.entity_id
_entity_poly.type
_entity_poly.pdbx_seq_one_letter_code
_entity_poly.pdbx_strand_id
1 'polypeptide(L)' 'VMPVENNMEKPQHFLGCPSVLNITMSIVVFLYATMGIFGYLRYGDTTASIITLNLDITDP' A
#
# COMPACT_ATOMS: atom_id res chain seq x y z
N VAL A 1 20.62 -14.64 -4.05
CA VAL A 1 20.61 -13.19 -4.31
C VAL A 1 19.16 -12.74 -4.41
N MET A 2 18.74 -11.72 -3.67
CA MET A 2 17.39 -11.16 -3.87
C MET A 2 17.40 -10.39 -5.20
N PRO A 3 16.54 -10.72 -6.18
CA PRO A 3 16.54 -10.06 -7.49
C PRO A 3 16.37 -8.55 -7.39
N VAL A 4 15.61 -8.07 -6.39
CA VAL A 4 15.36 -6.65 -6.18
C VAL A 4 16.61 -5.90 -5.72
N GLU A 5 17.42 -6.51 -4.84
CA GLU A 5 18.68 -5.94 -4.37
C GLU A 5 19.69 -5.79 -5.52
N ASN A 6 19.69 -6.74 -6.47
CA ASN A 6 20.53 -6.71 -7.67
C ASN A 6 20.13 -5.62 -8.68
N ASN A 7 18.89 -5.13 -8.63
CA ASN A 7 18.40 -4.06 -9.51
C ASN A 7 18.49 -2.67 -8.88
N MET A 8 18.94 -2.56 -7.62
CA MET A 8 19.16 -1.26 -6.97
C MET A 8 20.50 -0.66 -7.34
N GLU A 9 20.51 0.65 -7.61
CA GLU A 9 21.74 1.41 -7.87
C GLU A 9 22.74 1.34 -6.67
N LYS A 10 22.22 1.18 -5.45
CA LYS A 10 23.00 1.05 -4.20
C LYS A 10 22.47 -0.11 -3.34
N PRO A 11 22.94 -1.35 -3.54
CA PRO A 11 22.43 -2.53 -2.82
C PRO A 11 22.63 -2.46 -1.30
N GLN A 12 23.69 -1.80 -0.84
CA GLN A 12 23.99 -1.61 0.59
C GLN A 12 22.95 -0.75 1.34
N HIS A 13 22.16 0.07 0.63
CA HIS A 13 21.11 0.92 1.20
C HIS A 13 19.72 0.24 1.24
N PHE A 14 19.59 -1.01 0.76
CA PHE A 14 18.33 -1.73 0.84
C PHE A 14 17.92 -2.01 2.30
N LEU A 15 18.89 -2.43 3.13
CA LEU A 15 18.74 -2.69 4.57
C LEU A 15 19.47 -1.66 5.47
N GLY A 16 20.39 -0.84 4.94
CA GLY A 16 21.10 0.22 5.69
C GLY A 16 20.26 1.47 5.94
N CYS A 17 20.75 2.45 6.71
CA CYS A 17 20.08 3.76 6.89
C CYS A 17 20.58 4.79 5.85
N PRO A 18 19.70 5.45 5.07
CA PRO A 18 18.23 5.33 5.07
C PRO A 18 17.75 4.05 4.36
N SER A 19 16.89 3.28 5.03
CA SER A 19 16.42 1.99 4.50
C SER A 19 15.29 2.22 3.51
N VAL A 20 15.59 1.98 2.25
CA VAL A 20 14.61 2.09 1.16
C VAL A 20 13.45 1.13 1.40
N LEU A 21 13.73 -0.07 1.92
CA LEU A 21 12.72 -1.06 2.23
C LEU A 21 11.77 -0.58 3.34
N ASN A 22 12.30 -0.06 4.46
CA ASN A 22 11.46 0.38 5.57
C ASN A 22 10.61 1.61 5.21
N ILE A 23 11.17 2.57 4.48
CA ILE A 23 10.44 3.74 4.01
C ILE A 23 9.31 3.33 3.06
N THR A 24 9.61 2.48 2.08
CA THR A 24 8.62 2.00 1.10
C THR A 24 7.50 1.23 1.80
N MET A 25 7.83 0.30 2.70
CA MET A 25 6.82 -0.44 3.45
C MET A 25 5.96 0.46 4.33
N SER A 26 6.55 1.47 4.98
CA SER A 26 5.80 2.43 5.79
C SER A 26 4.81 3.24 4.96
N ILE A 27 5.22 3.69 3.76
CA ILE A 27 4.33 4.41 2.83
C ILE A 27 3.18 3.50 2.38
N VAL A 28 3.48 2.26 2.01
CA VAL A 28 2.46 1.29 1.58
C VAL A 28 1.43 1.03 2.68
N VAL A 29 1.90 0.79 3.92
CA VAL A 29 1.01 0.61 5.09
C VAL A 29 0.16 1.85 5.33
N PHE A 30 0.73 3.04 5.25
CA PHE A 30 0.01 4.29 5.43
C PHE A 30 -1.08 4.48 4.36
N LEU A 31 -0.77 4.23 3.09
CA LEU A 31 -1.73 4.32 1.99
C LEU A 31 -2.88 3.32 2.16
N TYR A 32 -2.58 2.07 2.52
CA TYR A 32 -3.63 1.07 2.76
C TYR A 32 -4.46 1.37 4.01
N ALA A 33 -3.83 1.84 5.09
CA ALA A 33 -4.55 2.22 6.30
C ALA A 33 -5.52 3.38 6.04
N THR A 34 -5.04 4.43 5.36
CA THR A 34 -5.89 5.57 4.98
C THR A 34 -7.01 5.13 4.05
N MET A 35 -6.72 4.38 2.98
CA MET A 35 -7.74 3.83 2.08
C MET A 35 -8.79 3.00 2.83
N GLY A 36 -8.38 2.17 3.79
CA GLY A 36 -9.30 1.37 4.62
C GLY A 36 -10.17 2.23 5.53
N ILE A 37 -9.58 3.21 6.22
CA ILE A 37 -10.31 4.12 7.12
C ILE A 37 -11.28 4.99 6.32
N PHE A 38 -10.83 5.64 5.26
CA PHE A 38 -11.70 6.47 4.41
C PHE A 38 -12.78 5.64 3.72
N GLY A 39 -12.46 4.41 3.32
CA GLY A 39 -13.42 3.44 2.83
C GLY A 39 -14.55 3.16 3.80
N TYR A 40 -14.19 2.77 5.03
CA TYR A 40 -15.18 2.49 6.07
C TYR A 40 -15.97 3.75 6.45
N LEU A 41 -15.35 4.94 6.47
CA LEU A 41 -16.09 6.18 6.69
C LEU A 41 -17.10 6.50 5.57
N ARG A 42 -16.83 6.09 4.33
CA ARG A 42 -17.69 6.36 3.17
C ARG A 42 -18.86 5.37 3.07
N TYR A 43 -18.61 4.08 3.29
CA TYR A 43 -19.59 3.01 3.12
C TYR A 43 -20.16 2.50 4.46
N GLY A 44 -19.57 2.86 5.59
CA GLY A 44 -20.03 2.47 6.92
C GLY A 44 -20.14 0.95 7.06
N ASP A 45 -21.24 0.51 7.68
CA ASP A 45 -21.50 -0.92 7.89
C ASP A 45 -21.89 -1.68 6.61
N THR A 46 -22.14 -0.99 5.50
CA THR A 46 -22.38 -1.64 4.20
C THR A 46 -21.10 -1.90 3.41
N THR A 47 -19.92 -1.62 4.00
CA THR A 47 -18.63 -1.88 3.36
C THR A 47 -18.46 -3.39 3.09
N ALA A 48 -18.38 -3.76 1.82
CA ALA A 48 -18.03 -5.13 1.41
C ALA A 48 -16.62 -5.54 1.89
N SER A 49 -16.37 -6.85 1.98
CA SER A 49 -15.11 -7.44 2.47
C SER A 49 -13.87 -6.99 1.71
N ILE A 50 -14.03 -6.58 0.46
CA ILE A 50 -12.99 -5.92 -0.34
C ILE A 50 -13.55 -4.57 -0.77
N ILE A 51 -12.80 -3.50 -0.47
CA ILE A 51 -13.25 -2.14 -0.73
C ILE A 51 -13.58 -1.88 -2.22
N THR A 52 -12.85 -2.51 -3.14
CA THR A 52 -13.07 -2.41 -4.59
C THR A 52 -14.43 -2.95 -5.03
N LEU A 53 -15.08 -3.80 -4.24
CA LEU A 53 -16.45 -4.26 -4.52
C LEU A 53 -17.51 -3.20 -4.21
N ASN A 54 -17.17 -2.15 -3.46
CA ASN A 54 -18.07 -1.03 -3.16
C ASN A 54 -17.94 0.11 -4.20
N LEU A 55 -16.95 0.06 -5.09
CA LEU A 55 -16.86 0.99 -6.21
C LEU A 55 -17.94 0.61 -7.21
N ASP A 56 -18.98 1.44 -7.30
CA ASP A 56 -20.01 1.31 -8.34
C ASP A 56 -19.34 1.46 -9.70
N ILE A 57 -19.16 0.34 -10.40
CA ILE A 57 -18.77 0.29 -11.82
C ILE A 57 -19.93 0.65 -12.75
N THR A 58 -21.08 1.02 -12.19
CA THR A 58 -22.27 1.45 -12.92
C THR A 58 -22.25 2.96 -13.08
N ASP A 59 -21.27 3.44 -13.84
CA ASP A 59 -21.54 4.59 -14.71
C ASP A 59 -22.42 4.07 -15.87
N PRO A 60 -23.48 4.80 -16.28
CA PRO A 60 -24.35 4.39 -17.39
C PRO A 60 -23.64 4.31 -18.75
#